data_AF-A0A521Q688-F1
#
_entry.id   AF-A0A521Q688-F1
#
_cell.length_a   1.000
_cell.length_b   1.000
_cell.length_c   1.000
_cell.angle_alpha   90.00
_cell.angle_beta   90.00
_cell.angle_gamma   90.00
#
_symmetry.space_group_name_H-M   'P 1'
#
loop_
_entity.id
_entity.type
_entity.pdbx_description
1 polymer ?
#
loop_
_entity_poly.entity_id
_entity_poly.type
_entity_poly.pdbx_seq_one_letter_code
_entity_poly.pdbx_strand_id
1 'polypeptide(L)'
;MTTMKHRYGAEIQRTKGLLELAAAIYDSSLSFKTTRAAEQVLQTESRVGYLLKLSLTAHRSQRENGVSLSFAADGFRELRAVAQRKVSLAWINPSVAATMAFKGKGPFSKPLPLRAIAVFPSYDVMGFAVHESTGITSLFQIRKERIPLRLSTGQTTKQALAHSPTMFTVGAVMKVAGFTLADIRKWGGKIQSVLRPSHPDRRAAIQDGSINAVFDEGIKSWGQTAVDHGFRYLPVGRGSSGTADGDGLSSVRGAQVPIPGHGEGR
;
A
#
# COMPACT_ATOMS: atom_id res chain seq x y z
N MET A 1 15.26 47.68 -13.72
CA MET A 1 15.12 46.27 -14.12
C MET A 1 13.75 46.08 -14.76
N THR A 2 13.69 45.84 -16.07
CA THR A 2 12.42 45.69 -16.80
C THR A 2 11.89 44.28 -16.60
N THR A 3 10.77 44.12 -15.91
CA THR A 3 10.11 42.83 -15.71
C THR A 3 9.66 42.29 -17.07
N MET A 4 10.31 41.24 -17.58
CA MET A 4 9.90 40.61 -18.84
C MET A 4 8.49 40.03 -18.67
N LYS A 5 7.51 40.62 -19.36
CA LYS A 5 6.14 40.07 -19.42
C LYS A 5 6.16 38.74 -20.19
N HIS A 6 5.94 37.64 -19.47
CA HIS A 6 5.77 36.32 -20.09
C HIS A 6 4.34 36.17 -20.61
N ARG A 7 4.19 35.91 -21.92
CA ARG A 7 2.89 35.61 -22.54
C ARG A 7 2.93 34.20 -23.09
N TYR A 8 2.10 33.32 -22.54
CA TYR A 8 1.94 31.96 -23.06
C TYR A 8 1.20 32.00 -24.39
N GLY A 9 1.59 31.12 -25.33
CA GLY A 9 0.82 30.91 -26.56
C GLY A 9 -0.58 30.38 -26.25
N ALA A 10 -1.59 30.81 -27.00
CA ALA A 10 -2.99 30.42 -26.78
C ALA A 10 -3.20 28.90 -26.84
N GLU A 11 -2.41 28.20 -27.66
CA GLU A 11 -2.42 26.73 -27.75
C GLU A 11 -1.92 26.08 -26.47
N ILE A 12 -0.82 26.60 -25.89
CA ILE A 12 -0.27 26.14 -24.61
C ILE A 12 -1.31 26.35 -23.50
N GLN A 13 -2.00 27.49 -23.49
CA GLN A 13 -3.06 27.76 -22.50
C GLN A 13 -4.22 26.77 -22.62
N ARG A 14 -4.66 26.44 -23.84
CA ARG A 14 -5.73 25.45 -24.07
C ARG A 14 -5.32 24.04 -23.65
N THR A 15 -4.11 23.61 -24.01
CA THR A 15 -3.57 22.32 -23.58
C THR A 15 -3.44 22.23 -22.06
N LYS A 16 -2.90 23.27 -21.41
CA LYS A 16 -2.84 23.35 -19.95
C LYS A 16 -4.24 23.24 -19.34
N GLY A 17 -5.21 24.00 -19.86
CA GLY A 17 -6.60 23.95 -19.39
C GLY A 17 -7.23 22.55 -19.51
N LEU A 18 -6.92 21.79 -20.56
CA LEU A 18 -7.37 20.40 -20.70
C LEU A 18 -6.73 19.46 -19.67
N LEU A 19 -5.44 19.64 -19.36
CA LEU A 19 -4.76 18.86 -18.32
C LEU A 19 -5.31 19.19 -16.92
N GLU A 20 -5.54 20.47 -16.66
CA GLU A 20 -6.19 20.94 -15.42
C GLU A 20 -7.63 20.42 -15.32
N LEU A 21 -8.38 20.40 -16.42
CA LEU A 21 -9.71 19.80 -16.46
C LEU A 21 -9.64 18.29 -16.17
N ALA A 22 -8.68 17.56 -16.77
CA ALA A 22 -8.51 16.14 -16.50
C ALA A 22 -8.16 15.86 -15.03
N ALA A 23 -7.33 16.71 -14.41
CA ALA A 23 -7.04 16.66 -12.97
C ALA A 23 -8.29 17.00 -12.14
N ALA A 24 -8.99 18.08 -12.48
CA ALA A 24 -10.19 18.53 -11.77
C ALA A 24 -11.34 17.51 -11.85
N ILE A 25 -11.44 16.73 -12.93
CA ILE A 25 -12.38 15.63 -13.05
C ILE A 25 -12.11 14.55 -11.98
N TYR A 26 -10.85 14.28 -11.64
CA TYR A 26 -10.50 13.41 -10.51
C TYR A 26 -10.80 14.04 -9.15
N ASP A 27 -10.72 15.36 -9.01
CA ASP A 27 -11.03 16.05 -7.74
C ASP A 27 -12.52 16.27 -7.50
N SER A 28 -13.35 16.11 -8.54
CA SER A 28 -14.79 16.40 -8.50
C SER A 28 -15.66 15.20 -8.88
N SER A 29 -16.02 15.06 -10.15
CA SER A 29 -17.11 14.20 -10.63
C SER A 29 -16.76 12.71 -10.65
N LEU A 30 -15.48 12.36 -10.71
CA LEU A 30 -15.03 10.97 -10.65
C LEU A 30 -14.50 10.55 -9.29
N SER A 31 -14.49 11.45 -8.31
CA SER A 31 -14.21 11.10 -6.93
C SER A 31 -15.38 11.38 -6.00
N PHE A 32 -15.30 10.79 -4.82
CA PHE A 32 -16.25 11.03 -3.75
C PHE A 32 -15.50 11.03 -2.43
N LYS A 33 -16.00 11.85 -1.51
CA LYS A 33 -15.46 11.94 -0.17
C LYS A 33 -16.07 10.83 0.68
N THR A 34 -15.22 10.01 1.27
CA THR A 34 -15.61 9.07 2.31
C THR A 34 -15.04 9.53 3.63
N THR A 35 -15.90 9.65 4.64
CA THR A 35 -15.44 9.92 6.00
C THR A 35 -14.96 8.61 6.61
N ARG A 36 -13.66 8.50 6.90
CA ARG A 36 -13.14 7.32 7.60
C ARG A 36 -13.58 7.38 9.07
N ALA A 37 -14.55 6.56 9.46
CA ALA A 37 -15.04 6.58 10.84
C ALA A 37 -14.02 6.29 11.95
N ALA A 38 -12.82 5.76 11.66
CA ALA A 38 -11.74 5.60 12.66
C ALA A 38 -10.75 6.77 12.72
N GLU A 39 -10.60 7.55 11.65
CA GLU A 39 -9.60 8.62 11.61
C GLU A 39 -10.23 10.01 11.70
N GLN A 40 -11.56 10.11 11.53
CA GLN A 40 -12.27 11.37 11.23
C GLN A 40 -11.63 12.18 10.09
N VAL A 41 -10.81 11.53 9.25
CA VAL A 41 -10.15 12.14 8.11
C VAL A 41 -11.01 11.91 6.86
N LEU A 42 -11.18 12.99 6.11
CA LEU A 42 -11.82 13.00 4.81
C LEU A 42 -10.87 12.36 3.79
N GLN A 43 -11.25 11.23 3.19
CA GLN A 43 -10.51 10.65 2.07
C GLN A 43 -11.25 10.90 0.76
N THR A 44 -10.50 11.20 -0.29
CA THR A 44 -11.01 11.20 -1.67
C THR A 44 -10.77 9.84 -2.31
N GLU A 45 -11.84 9.18 -2.73
CA GLU A 45 -11.80 7.90 -3.47
C GLU A 45 -12.24 8.11 -4.91
N SER A 46 -11.78 7.27 -5.84
CA SER A 46 -12.18 7.37 -7.25
C SER A 46 -13.15 6.26 -7.67
N ARG A 47 -14.14 6.61 -8.50
CA ARG A 47 -15.03 5.66 -9.19
C ARG A 47 -14.39 5.06 -10.44
N VAL A 48 -13.25 5.58 -10.87
CA VAL A 48 -12.49 5.11 -12.03
C VAL A 48 -11.16 4.50 -11.61
N GLY A 49 -10.56 3.70 -12.48
CA GLY A 49 -9.26 3.06 -12.22
C GLY A 49 -8.12 4.08 -12.09
N TYR A 50 -6.98 3.63 -11.59
CA TYR A 50 -5.78 4.47 -11.35
C TYR A 50 -4.78 4.49 -12.52
N LEU A 51 -5.17 3.97 -13.69
CA LEU A 51 -4.34 4.00 -14.90
C LEU A 51 -4.80 5.15 -15.80
N LEU A 52 -3.93 6.12 -16.06
CA LEU A 52 -4.23 7.27 -16.91
C LEU A 52 -3.21 7.39 -18.04
N LYS A 53 -3.70 7.48 -19.29
CA LYS A 53 -2.88 7.78 -20.46
C LYS A 53 -3.19 9.18 -20.95
N LEU A 54 -2.20 10.07 -20.92
CA LEU A 54 -2.27 11.40 -21.49
C LEU A 54 -1.34 11.47 -22.70
N SER A 55 -1.74 12.14 -23.76
CA SER A 55 -0.88 12.29 -24.94
C SER A 55 -0.94 13.72 -25.41
N LEU A 56 0.21 14.40 -25.39
CA LEU A 56 0.40 15.68 -26.03
C LEU A 56 0.99 15.41 -27.41
N THR A 57 0.11 15.33 -28.40
CA THR A 57 0.53 15.18 -29.80
C THR A 57 0.80 16.54 -30.41
N ALA A 58 1.99 16.73 -30.96
CA ALA A 58 2.28 17.90 -31.76
C ALA A 58 1.61 17.80 -33.14
N HIS A 59 1.24 18.95 -33.70
CA HIS A 59 0.76 19.05 -35.09
C HIS A 59 1.84 18.51 -36.06
N ARG A 60 1.45 18.10 -37.28
CA ARG A 60 2.36 17.48 -38.28
C ARG A 60 3.67 18.25 -38.49
N SER A 61 3.61 19.58 -38.39
CA SER A 61 4.75 20.50 -38.55
C SER A 61 5.67 20.62 -37.32
N GLN A 62 5.32 20.01 -36.19
CA GLN A 62 6.06 20.10 -34.92
C GLN A 62 6.27 18.72 -34.28
N ARG A 63 6.22 17.65 -35.08
CA ARG A 63 6.13 16.25 -34.63
C ARG A 63 7.22 15.86 -33.61
N GLU A 64 8.39 16.47 -33.71
CA GLU A 64 9.54 16.32 -32.80
C GLU A 64 9.30 16.85 -31.37
N ASN A 65 8.31 17.73 -31.17
CA ASN A 65 7.93 18.29 -29.87
C ASN A 65 6.77 17.54 -29.19
N GLY A 66 6.28 16.45 -29.79
CA GLY A 66 5.21 15.64 -29.21
C GLY A 66 5.71 14.77 -28.05
N VAL A 67 4.98 14.74 -26.93
CA VAL A 67 5.31 13.91 -25.75
C VAL A 67 4.09 13.10 -25.34
N SER A 68 4.24 11.78 -25.22
CA SER A 68 3.22 10.89 -24.66
C SER A 68 3.63 10.45 -23.26
N LEU A 69 2.78 10.72 -22.27
CA LEU A 69 3.00 10.37 -20.86
C LEU A 69 1.84 9.55 -20.34
N SER A 70 2.13 8.36 -19.82
CA SER A 70 1.14 7.56 -19.12
C SER A 70 1.62 7.15 -17.74
N PHE A 71 0.68 7.08 -16.82
CA PHE A 71 0.90 6.89 -15.40
C PHE A 71 0.12 5.68 -14.93
N ALA A 72 0.72 4.92 -14.03
CA ALA A 72 0.09 3.80 -13.35
C ALA A 72 0.46 3.85 -11.87
N ALA A 73 -0.25 3.11 -11.02
CA ALA A 73 0.08 3.01 -9.61
C ALA A 73 -0.04 1.55 -9.13
N ASP A 74 0.41 1.30 -7.90
CA ASP A 74 -0.15 0.26 -7.02
C ASP A 74 0.55 -1.13 -7.02
N GLY A 75 1.25 -1.58 -8.08
CA GLY A 75 1.71 -2.97 -8.07
C GLY A 75 2.92 -3.40 -8.90
N PHE A 76 3.25 -4.69 -8.77
CA PHE A 76 4.33 -5.33 -9.53
C PHE A 76 4.07 -5.33 -11.03
N ARG A 77 2.80 -5.33 -11.43
CA ARG A 77 2.39 -5.26 -12.84
C ARG A 77 2.80 -3.94 -13.46
N GLU A 78 2.63 -2.84 -12.73
CA GLU A 78 2.95 -1.49 -13.19
C GLU A 78 4.46 -1.29 -13.35
N LEU A 79 5.26 -1.85 -12.43
CA LEU A 79 6.72 -1.90 -12.58
C LEU A 79 7.14 -2.63 -13.87
N ARG A 80 6.47 -3.73 -14.24
CA ARG A 80 6.73 -4.41 -15.53
C ARG A 80 6.27 -3.56 -16.71
N ALA A 81 5.14 -2.87 -16.60
CA ALA A 81 4.61 -2.04 -17.66
C ALA A 81 5.55 -0.87 -17.98
N VAL A 82 6.17 -0.24 -16.95
CA VAL A 82 7.22 0.78 -17.15
C VAL A 82 8.44 0.18 -17.85
N ALA A 83 8.93 -0.96 -17.36
CA ALA A 83 10.10 -1.63 -17.96
C ALA A 83 9.86 -2.05 -19.43
N GLN A 84 8.61 -2.36 -19.78
CA GLN A 84 8.18 -2.70 -21.14
C GLN A 84 7.81 -1.47 -21.99
N ARG A 85 7.97 -0.25 -21.46
CA ARG A 85 7.57 1.01 -22.10
C ARG A 85 6.08 1.06 -22.48
N LYS A 86 5.24 0.25 -21.83
CA LYS A 86 3.77 0.28 -21.97
C LYS A 86 3.17 1.45 -21.19
N VAL A 87 3.84 1.84 -20.09
CA VAL A 87 3.57 3.09 -19.40
C VAL A 87 4.84 3.90 -19.17
N SER A 88 4.73 5.23 -19.10
CA SER A 88 5.87 6.12 -18.93
C SER A 88 6.37 6.16 -17.48
N LEU A 89 5.46 6.26 -16.50
CA LEU A 89 5.78 6.33 -15.07
C LEU A 89 4.86 5.41 -14.24
N ALA A 90 5.35 5.00 -13.07
CA ALA A 90 4.53 4.32 -12.07
C ALA A 90 4.78 4.88 -10.65
N TRP A 91 3.71 5.05 -9.87
CA TRP A 91 3.76 5.38 -8.45
C TRP A 91 3.58 4.12 -7.61
N ILE A 92 4.59 3.75 -6.83
CA ILE A 92 4.64 2.44 -6.19
C ILE A 92 4.81 2.58 -4.68
N ASN A 93 3.96 1.88 -3.95
CA ASN A 93 4.06 1.65 -2.51
C ASN A 93 4.05 0.13 -2.26
N PRO A 94 4.88 -0.40 -1.35
CA PRO A 94 6.05 0.22 -0.71
C PRO A 94 7.27 0.27 -1.64
N SER A 95 8.25 1.12 -1.27
CA SER A 95 9.50 1.33 -2.03
C SER A 95 10.34 0.05 -2.22
N VAL A 96 10.18 -0.94 -1.33
CA VAL A 96 10.81 -2.27 -1.47
C VAL A 96 10.37 -2.99 -2.75
N ALA A 97 9.14 -2.76 -3.25
CA ALA A 97 8.68 -3.33 -4.51
C ALA A 97 9.52 -2.85 -5.70
N ALA A 98 9.82 -1.54 -5.76
CA ALA A 98 10.68 -0.96 -6.77
C ALA A 98 12.14 -1.46 -6.63
N THR A 99 12.62 -1.63 -5.39
CA THR A 99 13.95 -2.19 -5.12
C THR A 99 14.08 -3.64 -5.59
N MET A 100 13.08 -4.48 -5.32
CA MET A 100 13.02 -5.86 -5.80
C MET A 100 13.02 -5.93 -7.32
N ALA A 101 12.26 -5.06 -7.98
CA ALA A 101 12.24 -4.96 -9.44
C ALA A 101 13.60 -4.55 -10.01
N PHE A 102 14.22 -3.51 -9.45
CA PHE A 102 15.54 -3.03 -9.86
C PHE A 102 16.62 -4.09 -9.70
N LYS A 103 16.59 -4.88 -8.62
CA LYS A 103 17.57 -5.94 -8.34
C LYS A 103 17.24 -7.30 -8.96
N GLY A 104 16.05 -7.49 -9.53
CA GLY A 104 15.60 -8.79 -10.01
C GLY A 104 15.46 -9.82 -8.89
N LYS A 105 14.67 -9.48 -7.87
CA LYS A 105 14.40 -10.33 -6.70
C LYS A 105 12.91 -10.54 -6.48
N GLY A 106 12.58 -11.54 -5.67
CA GLY A 106 11.19 -11.84 -5.30
C GLY A 106 10.33 -12.16 -6.52
N PRO A 107 9.29 -11.38 -6.85
CA PRO A 107 8.46 -11.61 -8.03
C PRO A 107 9.18 -11.41 -9.37
N PHE A 108 10.38 -10.81 -9.39
CA PHE A 108 11.11 -10.47 -10.60
C PHE A 108 12.29 -11.43 -10.77
N SER A 109 12.33 -12.17 -11.88
CA SER A 109 13.41 -13.12 -12.20
C SER A 109 14.68 -12.47 -12.72
N LYS A 110 14.61 -11.20 -13.14
CA LYS A 110 15.74 -10.41 -13.64
C LYS A 110 15.58 -8.94 -13.28
N PRO A 111 16.69 -8.18 -13.14
CA PRO A 111 16.66 -6.72 -12.99
C PRO A 111 15.81 -6.05 -14.06
N LEU A 112 14.97 -5.10 -13.65
CA LEU A 112 14.24 -4.23 -14.56
C LEU A 112 14.99 -2.88 -14.71
N PRO A 113 15.06 -2.30 -15.92
CA PRO A 113 15.77 -1.05 -16.19
C PRO A 113 14.96 0.17 -15.72
N LEU A 114 14.65 0.23 -14.43
CA LEU A 114 13.87 1.29 -13.81
C LEU A 114 14.78 2.38 -13.23
N ARG A 115 14.24 3.60 -13.11
CA ARG A 115 14.88 4.74 -12.45
C ARG A 115 13.88 5.40 -11.52
N ALA A 116 14.31 5.72 -10.31
CA ALA A 116 13.53 6.55 -9.39
C ALA A 116 13.61 8.01 -9.84
N ILE A 117 12.48 8.71 -9.83
CA ILE A 117 12.40 10.15 -10.15
C ILE A 117 12.21 10.95 -8.86
N ALA A 118 11.32 10.49 -7.99
CA ALA A 118 11.03 11.12 -6.70
C ALA A 118 10.60 10.06 -5.67
N VAL A 119 10.77 10.39 -4.39
CA VAL A 119 10.27 9.61 -3.27
C VAL A 119 9.37 10.51 -2.43
N PHE A 120 8.15 10.05 -2.19
CA PHE A 120 7.18 10.72 -1.32
C PHE A 120 7.12 9.92 -0.01
N PRO A 121 7.63 10.48 1.10
CA PRO A 121 7.60 9.75 2.37
C PRO A 121 6.15 9.55 2.83
N SER A 122 5.79 8.30 3.10
CA SER A 122 4.54 7.93 3.76
C SER A 122 4.86 7.09 4.99
N TYR A 123 4.15 7.35 6.09
CA TYR A 123 4.12 6.42 7.22
C TYR A 123 3.06 5.37 6.93
N ASP A 124 3.45 4.36 6.15
CA ASP A 124 2.65 3.20 5.85
C ASP A 124 3.45 1.94 6.21
N VAL A 125 2.98 1.24 7.24
CA VAL A 125 3.71 0.14 7.86
C VAL A 125 2.82 -1.10 7.88
N MET A 126 3.47 -2.26 7.80
CA MET A 126 2.79 -3.54 7.95
C MET A 126 2.42 -3.78 9.42
N GLY A 127 1.16 -4.10 9.68
CA GLY A 127 0.66 -4.53 10.97
C GLY A 127 0.35 -6.01 10.99
N PHE A 128 0.82 -6.71 12.01
CA PHE A 128 0.45 -8.09 12.32
C PHE A 128 -0.23 -8.13 13.68
N ALA A 129 -1.53 -7.92 13.72
CA ALA A 129 -2.29 -7.82 14.96
C ALA A 129 -3.07 -9.11 15.25
N VAL A 130 -3.17 -9.47 16.52
CA VAL A 130 -3.99 -10.59 17.02
C VAL A 130 -4.73 -10.16 18.27
N HIS A 131 -5.95 -10.67 18.46
CA HIS A 131 -6.74 -10.41 19.66
C HIS A 131 -6.09 -11.09 20.88
N GLU A 132 -6.06 -10.42 22.03
CA GLU A 132 -5.39 -10.90 23.25
C GLU A 132 -5.94 -12.24 23.75
N SER A 133 -7.25 -12.48 23.56
CA SER A 133 -7.91 -13.75 23.93
C SER A 133 -7.37 -14.97 23.18
N THR A 134 -6.60 -14.77 22.10
CA THR A 134 -5.93 -15.88 21.40
C THR A 134 -4.72 -16.40 22.15
N GLY A 135 -4.18 -15.65 23.12
CA GLY A 135 -2.93 -15.99 23.81
C GLY A 135 -1.67 -15.90 22.92
N ILE A 136 -1.79 -15.50 21.64
CA ILE A 136 -0.68 -15.50 20.68
C ILE A 136 0.29 -14.35 20.97
N THR A 137 1.54 -14.65 21.30
CA THR A 137 2.59 -13.66 21.58
C THR A 137 3.65 -13.56 20.49
N SER A 138 3.68 -14.51 19.56
CA SER A 138 4.59 -14.49 18.42
C SER A 138 3.97 -15.12 17.18
N LEU A 139 4.42 -14.71 15.99
CA LEU A 139 3.98 -15.32 14.73
C LEU A 139 4.38 -16.81 14.65
N PHE A 140 5.52 -17.20 15.24
CA PHE A 140 5.99 -18.59 15.26
C PHE A 140 5.09 -19.51 16.11
N GLN A 141 4.47 -18.97 17.18
CA GLN A 141 3.52 -19.71 18.00
C GLN A 141 2.33 -20.23 17.17
N ILE A 142 1.83 -19.40 16.25
CA ILE A 142 0.70 -19.73 15.37
C ILE A 142 0.98 -21.03 14.62
N ARG A 143 2.20 -21.21 14.10
CA ARG A 143 2.62 -22.43 13.43
C ARG A 143 2.88 -23.60 14.40
N LYS A 144 3.49 -23.34 15.55
CA LYS A 144 3.79 -24.36 16.56
C LYS A 144 2.50 -25.05 17.05
N GLU A 145 1.50 -24.24 17.35
CA GLU A 145 0.23 -24.67 17.93
C GLU A 145 -0.89 -24.87 16.89
N ARG A 146 -0.62 -24.58 15.61
CA ARG A 146 -1.57 -24.71 14.48
C ARG A 146 -2.87 -23.95 14.73
N ILE A 147 -2.75 -22.71 15.18
CA ILE A 147 -3.90 -21.93 15.68
C ILE A 147 -4.81 -21.52 14.50
N PRO A 148 -6.11 -21.88 14.51
CA PRO A 148 -7.05 -21.50 13.45
C PRO A 148 -7.49 -20.04 13.57
N LEU A 149 -6.73 -19.14 12.95
CA LEU A 149 -7.06 -17.72 12.95
C LEU A 149 -8.36 -17.43 12.17
N ARG A 150 -9.14 -16.47 12.66
CA ARG A 150 -10.13 -15.72 11.88
C ARG A 150 -9.43 -14.44 11.44
N LEU A 151 -8.76 -14.52 10.30
CA LEU A 151 -7.81 -13.52 9.80
C LEU A 151 -8.48 -12.58 8.78
N SER A 152 -8.41 -11.27 9.03
CA SER A 152 -8.65 -10.25 7.99
C SER A 152 -7.33 -9.85 7.33
N THR A 153 -7.29 -9.80 6.00
CA THR A 153 -6.11 -9.41 5.22
C THR A 153 -6.54 -8.83 3.87
N GLY A 154 -5.58 -8.37 3.07
CA GLY A 154 -5.85 -7.88 1.72
C GLY A 154 -6.40 -8.96 0.77
N GLN A 155 -6.54 -8.64 -0.50
CA GLN A 155 -7.14 -9.55 -1.47
C GLN A 155 -6.37 -10.87 -1.61
N THR A 156 -7.07 -12.00 -1.41
CA THR A 156 -6.45 -13.34 -1.41
C THR A 156 -6.68 -14.15 -2.68
N THR A 157 -7.24 -13.55 -3.73
CA THR A 157 -7.37 -14.21 -5.04
C THR A 157 -5.99 -14.46 -5.65
N LYS A 158 -5.84 -15.54 -6.42
CA LYS A 158 -4.55 -15.89 -7.05
C LYS A 158 -3.99 -14.74 -7.88
N GLN A 159 -4.85 -14.00 -8.58
CA GLN A 159 -4.47 -12.85 -9.41
C GLN A 159 -4.01 -11.66 -8.56
N ALA A 160 -4.70 -11.33 -7.47
CA ALA A 160 -4.29 -10.24 -6.59
C ALA A 160 -2.95 -10.54 -5.89
N LEU A 161 -2.78 -11.76 -5.38
CA LEU A 161 -1.55 -12.20 -4.72
C LEU A 161 -0.32 -12.13 -5.64
N ALA A 162 -0.49 -12.38 -6.94
CA ALA A 162 0.61 -12.32 -7.92
C ALA A 162 1.14 -10.90 -8.17
N HIS A 163 0.38 -9.87 -7.81
CA HIS A 163 0.67 -8.48 -8.19
C HIS A 163 0.73 -7.51 -7.03
N SER A 164 0.23 -7.87 -5.85
CA SER A 164 0.20 -7.03 -4.65
C SER A 164 1.54 -7.09 -3.88
N PRO A 165 2.24 -5.95 -3.75
CA PRO A 165 3.40 -5.85 -2.86
C PRO A 165 3.08 -6.08 -1.38
N THR A 166 1.92 -5.63 -0.93
CA THR A 166 1.41 -5.79 0.43
C THR A 166 1.24 -7.26 0.77
N MET A 167 0.50 -7.99 -0.07
CA MET A 167 0.27 -9.42 0.15
C MET A 167 1.52 -10.27 -0.06
N PHE A 168 2.45 -9.83 -0.91
CA PHE A 168 3.79 -10.45 -0.97
C PHE A 168 4.50 -10.35 0.38
N THR A 169 4.44 -9.18 1.04
CA THR A 169 5.07 -8.95 2.34
C THR A 169 4.38 -9.77 3.44
N VAL A 170 3.05 -9.78 3.50
CA VAL A 170 2.28 -10.65 4.42
C VAL A 170 2.69 -12.10 4.24
N GLY A 171 2.67 -12.60 2.99
CA GLY A 171 3.04 -13.98 2.67
C GLY A 171 4.48 -14.32 3.03
N ALA A 172 5.43 -13.41 2.81
CA ALA A 172 6.83 -13.59 3.17
C ALA A 172 7.01 -13.72 4.69
N VAL A 173 6.36 -12.85 5.47
CA VAL A 173 6.42 -12.89 6.94
C VAL A 173 5.78 -14.17 7.49
N MET A 174 4.61 -14.56 6.99
CA MET A 174 3.98 -15.83 7.39
C MET A 174 4.87 -17.04 7.06
N LYS A 175 5.50 -17.04 5.87
CA LYS A 175 6.42 -18.10 5.46
C LYS A 175 7.64 -18.19 6.37
N VAL A 176 8.22 -17.06 6.78
CA VAL A 176 9.29 -17.03 7.78
C VAL A 176 8.83 -17.60 9.12
N ALA A 177 7.59 -17.30 9.53
CA ALA A 177 6.97 -17.88 10.72
C ALA A 177 6.54 -19.36 10.55
N GLY A 178 6.72 -19.93 9.36
CA GLY A 178 6.53 -21.36 9.08
C GLY A 178 5.12 -21.78 8.64
N PHE A 179 4.26 -20.84 8.24
CA PHE A 179 2.88 -21.14 7.80
C PHE A 179 2.40 -20.28 6.62
N THR A 180 1.23 -20.63 6.09
CA THR A 180 0.60 -19.96 4.95
C THR A 180 -0.90 -19.72 5.19
N LEU A 181 -1.55 -18.96 4.29
CA LEU A 181 -3.01 -18.82 4.30
C LEU A 181 -3.73 -20.17 4.11
N ALA A 182 -3.11 -21.11 3.38
CA ALA A 182 -3.65 -22.46 3.20
C ALA A 182 -3.57 -23.27 4.51
N ASP A 183 -2.49 -23.11 5.27
CA ASP A 183 -2.36 -23.76 6.58
C ASP A 183 -3.43 -23.29 7.57
N ILE A 184 -3.69 -21.96 7.63
CA ILE A 184 -4.78 -21.41 8.45
C ILE A 184 -6.11 -22.09 8.12
N ARG A 185 -6.46 -22.18 6.83
CA ARG A 185 -7.69 -22.86 6.39
C ARG A 185 -7.69 -24.34 6.79
N LYS A 186 -6.57 -25.03 6.62
CA LYS A 186 -6.41 -26.45 6.98
C LYS A 186 -6.59 -26.69 8.48
N TRP A 187 -6.23 -25.74 9.32
CA TRP A 187 -6.42 -25.82 10.77
C TRP A 187 -7.85 -25.49 11.22
N GLY A 188 -8.74 -25.09 10.29
CA GLY A 188 -10.12 -24.68 10.58
C GLY A 188 -10.31 -23.16 10.73
N GLY A 189 -9.27 -22.38 10.43
CA GLY A 189 -9.34 -20.92 10.42
C GLY A 189 -10.13 -20.36 9.23
N LYS A 190 -10.53 -19.10 9.33
CA LYS A 190 -11.29 -18.37 8.31
C LYS A 190 -10.50 -17.15 7.83
N ILE A 191 -10.63 -16.81 6.56
CA ILE A 191 -9.97 -15.64 5.97
C ILE A 191 -11.02 -14.68 5.44
N GLN A 192 -11.08 -13.48 6.01
CA GLN A 192 -11.80 -12.34 5.47
C GLN A 192 -10.86 -11.58 4.52
N SER A 193 -11.16 -11.64 3.23
CA SER A 193 -10.42 -10.95 2.18
C SER A 193 -11.09 -9.61 1.90
N VAL A 194 -10.41 -8.49 2.12
CA VAL A 194 -10.96 -7.16 1.82
C VAL A 194 -10.23 -6.49 0.66
N LEU A 195 -10.90 -5.54 -0.01
CA LEU A 195 -10.36 -4.85 -1.18
C LEU A 195 -9.22 -3.87 -0.82
N ARG A 196 -9.26 -3.27 0.38
CA ARG A 196 -8.32 -2.25 0.82
C ARG A 196 -8.21 -2.20 2.35
N PRO A 197 -7.15 -1.59 2.91
CA PRO A 197 -6.96 -1.51 4.36
C PRO A 197 -8.14 -0.93 5.14
N SER A 198 -8.76 0.12 4.58
CA SER A 198 -9.85 0.88 5.17
C SER A 198 -11.26 0.31 4.89
N HIS A 199 -11.37 -0.92 4.37
CA HIS A 199 -12.66 -1.50 4.02
C HIS A 199 -13.57 -1.61 5.27
N PRO A 200 -14.84 -1.15 5.19
CA PRO A 200 -15.73 -1.10 6.37
C PRO A 200 -15.92 -2.47 7.03
N ASP A 201 -16.02 -3.54 6.25
CA ASP A 201 -16.17 -4.91 6.76
C ASP A 201 -15.05 -5.35 7.70
N ARG A 202 -13.82 -4.83 7.53
CA ARG A 202 -12.75 -5.12 8.48
C ARG A 202 -13.02 -4.47 9.83
N ARG A 203 -13.44 -3.21 9.83
CA ARG A 203 -13.77 -2.48 11.06
C ARG A 203 -14.94 -3.14 11.78
N ALA A 204 -16.01 -3.45 11.06
CA ALA A 204 -17.16 -4.17 11.60
C ALA A 204 -16.71 -5.49 12.24
N ALA A 205 -15.87 -6.26 11.54
CA ALA A 205 -15.37 -7.53 12.03
C ALA A 205 -14.47 -7.44 13.28
N ILE A 206 -13.70 -6.36 13.41
CA ILE A 206 -12.94 -6.06 14.64
C ILE A 206 -13.91 -5.80 15.79
N GLN A 207 -14.90 -4.93 15.56
CA GLN A 207 -15.84 -4.46 16.58
C GLN A 207 -16.78 -5.56 17.07
N ASP A 208 -17.24 -6.44 16.18
CA ASP A 208 -18.13 -7.55 16.51
C ASP A 208 -17.40 -8.84 16.95
N GLY A 209 -16.06 -8.85 16.91
CA GLY A 209 -15.23 -10.00 17.31
C GLY A 209 -15.24 -11.19 16.33
N SER A 210 -15.82 -11.03 15.14
CA SER A 210 -15.86 -12.07 14.11
C SER A 210 -14.48 -12.40 13.55
N ILE A 211 -13.50 -11.49 13.67
CA ILE A 211 -12.07 -11.78 13.44
C ILE A 211 -11.26 -11.70 14.73
N ASN A 212 -10.12 -12.40 14.75
CA ASN A 212 -9.17 -12.36 15.86
C ASN A 212 -7.72 -12.11 15.39
N ALA A 213 -7.52 -11.83 14.11
CA ALA A 213 -6.24 -11.41 13.56
C ALA A 213 -6.42 -10.46 12.37
N VAL A 214 -5.50 -9.50 12.21
CA VAL A 214 -5.38 -8.63 11.04
C VAL A 214 -3.93 -8.57 10.58
N PHE A 215 -3.65 -9.04 9.36
CA PHE A 215 -2.32 -8.94 8.73
C PHE A 215 -2.44 -8.09 7.46
N ASP A 216 -2.04 -6.82 7.51
CA ASP A 216 -2.15 -5.89 6.38
C ASP A 216 -1.30 -4.63 6.58
N GLU A 217 -1.21 -3.78 5.56
CA GLU A 217 -0.71 -2.39 5.68
C GLU A 217 -1.80 -1.41 6.13
N GLY A 218 -1.50 -0.11 6.11
CA GLY A 218 -2.51 0.93 6.29
C GLY A 218 -3.06 0.97 7.72
N ILE A 219 -2.19 0.71 8.71
CA ILE A 219 -2.54 0.66 10.14
C ILE A 219 -3.27 1.90 10.64
N LYS A 220 -3.14 3.05 9.98
CA LYS A 220 -3.91 4.25 10.34
C LYS A 220 -5.42 4.00 10.28
N SER A 221 -5.86 3.15 9.35
CA SER A 221 -7.28 2.98 9.02
C SER A 221 -8.04 1.97 9.89
N TRP A 222 -7.31 1.02 10.48
CA TRP A 222 -7.88 -0.09 11.27
C TRP A 222 -7.12 -0.35 12.57
N GLY A 223 -5.89 0.13 12.69
CA GLY A 223 -4.96 -0.24 13.75
C GLY A 223 -5.34 0.28 15.12
N GLN A 224 -5.82 1.53 15.22
CA GLN A 224 -6.33 2.05 16.48
C GLN A 224 -7.59 1.30 16.90
N THR A 225 -8.55 1.09 15.97
CA THR A 225 -9.74 0.28 16.22
C THR A 225 -9.37 -1.11 16.74
N ALA A 226 -8.37 -1.77 16.16
CA ALA A 226 -7.92 -3.08 16.63
C ALA A 226 -7.42 -3.00 18.08
N VAL A 227 -6.56 -2.03 18.42
CA VAL A 227 -6.06 -1.86 19.80
C VAL A 227 -7.20 -1.59 20.78
N ASP A 228 -8.14 -0.70 20.42
CA ASP A 228 -9.29 -0.35 21.25
C ASP A 228 -10.21 -1.56 21.53
N HIS A 229 -10.11 -2.62 20.72
CA HIS A 229 -10.90 -3.85 20.84
C HIS A 229 -10.01 -5.05 21.21
N GLY A 230 -8.94 -4.83 21.98
CA GLY A 230 -8.16 -5.91 22.59
C GLY A 230 -7.16 -6.60 21.67
N PHE A 231 -6.81 -6.02 20.52
CA PHE A 231 -5.72 -6.55 19.69
C PHE A 231 -4.37 -6.01 20.13
N ARG A 232 -3.34 -6.85 19.96
CA ARG A 232 -1.93 -6.49 20.10
C ARG A 232 -1.17 -6.75 18.82
N TYR A 233 -0.18 -5.91 18.53
CA TYR A 233 0.75 -6.15 17.43
C TYR A 233 1.82 -7.18 17.83
N LEU A 234 2.06 -8.13 16.95
CA LEU A 234 3.13 -9.09 17.07
C LEU A 234 4.42 -8.53 16.46
N PRO A 235 5.56 -8.66 17.13
CA PRO A 235 6.84 -8.25 16.57
C PRO A 235 7.20 -9.13 15.36
N VAL A 236 7.68 -8.48 14.29
CA VAL A 236 8.28 -9.15 13.13
C VAL A 236 9.78 -9.24 13.37
N GLY A 237 10.20 -10.27 14.09
CA GLY A 237 11.60 -10.52 14.48
C GLY A 237 11.79 -11.96 14.98
N ARG A 238 13.04 -12.40 15.19
CA ARG A 238 13.29 -13.75 15.73
C ARG A 238 12.54 -13.89 17.06
N GLY A 239 11.80 -14.98 17.18
CA GLY A 239 11.11 -15.33 18.42
C GLY A 239 12.08 -15.29 19.59
N SER A 240 11.60 -14.83 20.73
CA SER A 240 12.32 -14.82 22.00
C SER A 240 12.62 -16.25 22.46
N SER A 241 13.57 -16.91 21.81
CA SER A 241 14.37 -17.97 22.41
C SER A 241 15.69 -17.33 22.78
N GLY A 242 15.93 -17.15 24.08
CA GLY A 242 17.18 -16.59 24.59
C GLY A 242 18.39 -17.37 24.08
N THR A 243 19.05 -16.81 23.08
CA THR A 243 20.47 -16.99 22.78
C THR A 243 20.84 -15.79 21.92
N ALA A 244 21.69 -14.94 22.48
CA ALA A 244 22.36 -13.90 21.72
C ALA A 244 23.27 -14.59 20.70
N ASP A 245 23.10 -14.28 19.42
CA ASP A 245 24.20 -14.10 18.49
C ASP A 245 23.68 -13.41 17.21
N GLY A 246 24.51 -12.50 16.74
CA GLY A 246 24.16 -11.35 15.92
C GLY A 246 24.01 -11.60 14.43
N ASP A 247 23.70 -10.48 13.77
CA ASP A 247 23.77 -10.17 12.35
C ASP A 247 22.65 -10.67 11.43
N GLY A 248 21.83 -9.69 11.00
CA GLY A 248 21.00 -9.84 9.81
C GLY A 248 19.88 -8.81 9.60
N LEU A 249 19.45 -8.06 10.62
CA LEU A 249 18.39 -7.04 10.48
C LEU A 249 18.55 -5.89 11.49
N SER A 250 19.70 -5.22 11.48
CA SER A 250 19.93 -4.02 12.30
C SER A 250 19.88 -2.76 11.46
N SER A 251 18.68 -2.32 11.06
CA SER A 251 18.46 -0.91 10.66
C SER A 251 17.00 -0.46 10.70
N VAL A 252 16.28 -0.67 11.79
CA VAL A 252 15.13 0.19 12.14
C VAL A 252 15.14 0.38 13.66
N ARG A 253 15.98 1.29 14.16
CA ARG A 253 15.80 1.79 15.53
C ARG A 253 14.54 2.64 15.55
N GLY A 254 13.61 2.26 16.41
CA GLY A 254 12.36 2.98 16.63
C GLY A 254 12.64 4.44 17.01
N ALA A 255 12.16 5.36 16.18
CA ALA A 255 11.89 6.71 16.62
C ALA A 255 10.52 6.67 17.30
N GLN A 256 10.53 6.68 18.63
CA GLN A 256 9.33 6.97 19.41
C GLN A 256 9.06 8.47 19.24
N VAL A 257 8.14 8.81 18.33
CA VAL A 257 7.73 10.19 18.06
C VAL A 257 6.30 10.36 18.56
N PRO A 258 5.96 11.43 19.31
CA PRO A 258 4.64 11.59 19.90
C PRO A 258 3.56 11.71 18.84
N ILE A 259 2.40 11.09 19.09
CA ILE A 259 1.16 11.34 18.34
C ILE A 259 0.76 12.80 18.62
N PRO A 260 0.56 13.66 17.61
CA PRO A 260 0.09 15.03 17.84
C PRO A 260 -1.31 14.97 18.45
N GLY A 261 -1.45 15.50 19.67
CA GLY A 261 -2.73 15.65 20.34
C GLY A 261 -3.68 16.55 19.55
N HIS A 262 -4.97 16.23 19.63
CA HIS A 262 -6.04 17.11 19.20
C HIS A 262 -5.93 18.44 19.95
N GLY A 263 -5.45 19.47 19.25
CA GLY A 263 -5.58 20.84 19.70
C GLY A 263 -6.98 21.34 19.36
N GLU A 264 -7.87 21.30 20.35
CA GLU A 264 -8.95 22.29 20.43
C GLU A 264 -8.32 23.68 20.61
N GLY A 265 -8.77 24.66 19.82
CA GLY A 265 -8.27 26.03 19.97
C GLY A 265 -8.76 26.99 18.90
N ARG A 266 -9.99 27.49 19.12
CA ARG A 266 -10.57 28.81 18.77
C ARG A 266 -10.32 29.40 17.38
#